data_AF-A0AAU4DWV1-F1
#
_entry.id   AF-A0AAU4DWV1-F1
#
_cell.length_a   1.000
_cell.length_b   1.000
_cell.length_c   1.000
_cell.angle_alpha   90.00
_cell.angle_beta   90.00
_cell.angle_gamma   90.00
#
_symmetry.space_group_name_H-M   'P 1'
#
loop_
_entity.id
_entity.type
_entity.pdbx_description
1 polymer ?
#
loop_
_entity_poly.entity_id
_entity_poly.type
_entity_poly.pdbx_seq_one_letter_code
_entity_poly.pdbx_strand_id
1 'polypeptide(L)'
;MNTLLDRAVALAGADSPSARTICVDFDGVIHPEGPWNGGRLRRGPLPGAVQRLRALLDGGWCLAVVTARHSDFHEDVAIWLGEHLQRKVIVLRGAETAYWLEPGVVLVTNVKVGALVYLDDKAEEFTSWATALAGLPDSPDDLLRTGSPHGRLAAWRQRLAVRLRSPRFSRRR
;
A
#
# COMPACT_ATOMS: atom_id res chain seq x y z
N MET A 1 -22.40 8.51 3.08
CA MET A 1 -20.98 8.15 3.30
C MET A 1 -21.01 6.85 4.08
N ASN A 2 -20.61 5.72 3.48
CA ASN A 2 -20.69 4.42 4.16
C ASN A 2 -19.50 4.36 5.13
N THR A 3 -19.76 4.47 6.43
CA THR A 3 -18.69 4.53 7.42
C THR A 3 -18.06 3.15 7.62
N LEU A 4 -16.85 3.11 8.20
CA LEU A 4 -16.24 1.83 8.61
C LEU A 4 -17.16 1.06 9.60
N LEU A 5 -17.93 1.79 10.41
CA LEU A 5 -18.92 1.21 11.32
C LEU A 5 -20.06 0.55 10.55
N ASP A 6 -20.64 1.22 9.54
CA ASP A 6 -21.72 0.65 8.72
C ASP A 6 -21.28 -0.65 8.03
N ARG A 7 -20.04 -0.65 7.52
CA ARG A 7 -19.43 -1.85 6.93
C ARG A 7 -19.24 -2.97 7.95
N ALA A 8 -18.75 -2.65 9.14
CA ALA A 8 -18.57 -3.63 10.21
C ALA A 8 -19.91 -4.26 10.63
N VAL A 9 -20.95 -3.44 10.81
CA VAL A 9 -22.31 -3.91 11.13
C VAL A 9 -22.87 -4.78 10.01
N ALA A 10 -22.73 -4.37 8.74
CA ALA A 10 -23.22 -5.13 7.61
C ALA A 10 -22.53 -6.50 7.47
N LEU A 11 -21.19 -6.55 7.61
CA LEU A 11 -20.44 -7.80 7.55
C LEU A 11 -20.76 -8.71 8.73
N ALA A 12 -20.89 -8.16 9.94
CA ALA A 12 -21.25 -8.92 11.12
C ALA A 12 -22.67 -9.48 11.02
N GLY A 13 -23.64 -8.69 10.55
CA GLY A 13 -25.03 -9.14 10.36
C GLY A 13 -25.19 -10.18 9.25
N ALA A 14 -24.21 -10.29 8.35
CA ALA A 14 -24.13 -11.34 7.33
C ALA A 14 -23.26 -12.54 7.77
N ASP A 15 -22.87 -12.61 9.05
CA ASP A 15 -21.97 -13.62 9.61
C ASP A 15 -20.66 -13.80 8.82
N SER A 16 -20.17 -12.71 8.20
CA SER A 16 -18.96 -12.75 7.38
C SER A 16 -17.71 -12.89 8.26
N PRO A 17 -16.80 -13.86 7.97
CA PRO A 17 -15.53 -13.98 8.68
C PRO A 17 -14.67 -12.71 8.63
N SER A 18 -14.78 -11.94 7.54
CA SER A 18 -14.09 -10.66 7.36
C SER A 18 -14.40 -9.65 8.47
N ALA A 19 -15.57 -9.73 9.13
CA ALA A 19 -15.96 -8.78 10.17
C ALA A 19 -15.01 -8.75 11.39
N ARG A 20 -14.16 -9.77 11.56
CA ARG A 20 -13.28 -9.95 12.72
C ARG A 20 -11.83 -9.50 12.49
N THR A 21 -11.45 -9.26 11.23
CA THR A 21 -10.04 -9.15 10.84
C THR A 21 -9.73 -7.76 10.31
N ILE A 22 -8.61 -7.19 10.76
CA ILE A 22 -8.04 -5.96 10.22
C ILE A 22 -6.76 -6.35 9.47
N CYS A 23 -6.62 -5.90 8.23
CA CYS A 23 -5.39 -6.00 7.47
C CYS A 23 -4.64 -4.67 7.49
N VAL A 24 -3.33 -4.73 7.64
CA VAL A 24 -2.47 -3.55 7.73
C VAL A 24 -1.21 -3.81 6.91
N ASP A 25 -0.80 -2.88 6.05
CA ASP A 25 0.53 -2.94 5.45
C ASP A 25 1.63 -2.75 6.52
N PHE A 26 2.85 -3.15 6.21
CA PHE A 26 3.96 -3.03 7.13
C PHE A 26 4.74 -1.73 6.94
N ASP A 27 5.34 -1.53 5.77
CA ASP A 27 6.17 -0.34 5.50
C ASP A 27 5.28 0.88 5.24
N GLY A 28 5.66 2.04 5.75
CA GLY A 28 4.83 3.25 5.64
C GLY A 28 3.60 3.29 6.54
N VAL A 29 3.12 2.15 7.06
CA VAL A 29 1.96 2.08 7.97
C VAL A 29 2.33 1.71 9.41
N ILE A 30 3.20 0.72 9.63
CA ILE A 30 3.66 0.30 10.97
C ILE A 30 5.12 0.66 11.17
N HIS A 31 5.96 0.28 10.21
CA HIS A 31 7.39 0.58 10.17
C HIS A 31 7.63 1.71 9.15
N PRO A 32 8.45 2.73 9.46
CA PRO A 32 8.67 3.84 8.54
C PRO A 32 9.25 3.37 7.20
N GLU A 33 8.71 3.86 6.09
CA GLU A 33 9.31 3.66 4.78
C GLU A 33 10.65 4.40 4.69
N GLY A 34 11.57 3.86 3.90
CA GLY A 34 12.89 4.45 3.68
C GLY A 34 13.56 3.82 2.46
N PRO A 35 14.78 4.29 2.10
CA PRO A 35 15.51 3.71 0.99
C PRO A 35 15.74 2.21 1.21
N TRP A 36 15.64 1.43 0.12
CA TRP A 36 15.93 0.00 0.16
C TRP A 36 17.32 -0.25 0.72
N ASN A 37 17.41 -1.03 1.79
CA ASN A 37 18.63 -1.25 2.56
C ASN A 37 18.97 -2.74 2.70
N GLY A 38 18.51 -3.56 1.75
CA GLY A 38 18.64 -5.01 1.79
C GLY A 38 17.72 -5.67 2.81
N GLY A 39 16.52 -5.14 3.00
CA GLY A 39 15.48 -5.71 3.88
C GLY A 39 15.63 -5.42 5.38
N ARG A 40 16.67 -4.69 5.82
CA ARG A 40 16.99 -4.50 7.24
C ARG A 40 15.99 -3.60 7.98
N LEU A 41 15.46 -4.12 9.08
CA LEU A 41 14.57 -3.42 10.02
C LEU A 41 15.37 -2.71 11.12
N ARG A 42 15.83 -1.49 10.86
CA ARG A 42 16.69 -0.74 11.79
C ARG A 42 15.97 0.36 12.58
N ARG A 43 14.75 0.69 12.20
CA ARG A 43 13.99 1.79 12.78
C ARG A 43 12.89 1.24 13.70
N GLY A 44 12.50 2.08 14.67
CA GLY A 44 11.33 1.80 15.50
C GLY A 44 10.03 2.00 14.72
N PRO A 45 8.89 1.64 15.33
CA PRO A 45 7.56 1.82 14.75
C PRO A 45 7.24 3.30 14.50
N LEU A 46 6.33 3.55 13.57
CA LEU A 46 5.69 4.85 13.44
C LEU A 46 4.95 5.24 14.74
N PRO A 47 4.97 6.52 15.13
CA PRO A 47 4.33 6.97 16.36
C PRO A 47 2.86 6.54 16.45
N GLY A 48 2.48 5.89 17.56
CA GLY A 48 1.11 5.47 17.82
C GLY A 48 0.70 4.13 17.19
N ALA A 49 1.43 3.61 16.20
CA ALA A 49 1.06 2.39 15.49
C ALA A 49 0.99 1.18 16.44
N VAL A 50 2.05 0.91 17.21
CA VAL A 50 2.12 -0.21 18.15
C VAL A 50 1.05 -0.10 19.24
N GLN A 51 0.85 1.09 19.81
CA GLN A 51 -0.15 1.32 20.85
C GLN A 51 -1.55 1.01 20.32
N ARG A 52 -1.87 1.47 19.10
CA ARG A 52 -3.18 1.24 18.49
C ARG A 52 -3.40 -0.23 18.14
N LEU A 53 -2.41 -0.89 17.54
CA LEU A 53 -2.52 -2.31 17.18
C LEU A 53 -2.66 -3.20 18.42
N ARG A 54 -1.93 -2.92 19.50
CA ARG A 54 -2.10 -3.63 20.77
C ARG A 54 -3.50 -3.46 21.33
N ALA A 55 -4.03 -2.23 21.36
CA ALA A 55 -5.38 -1.98 21.83
C ALA A 55 -6.45 -2.73 21.00
N LEU A 56 -6.24 -2.88 19.69
CA LEU A 56 -7.12 -3.69 18.83
C LEU A 56 -7.03 -5.18 19.18
N LEU A 57 -5.81 -5.72 19.32
CA LEU A 57 -5.61 -7.12 19.73
C LEU A 57 -6.22 -7.40 21.11
N ASP A 58 -6.06 -6.48 22.07
CA ASP A 58 -6.63 -6.58 23.42
C ASP A 58 -8.16 -6.53 23.40
N GLY A 59 -8.74 -5.83 22.42
CA GLY A 59 -10.18 -5.82 22.14
C GLY A 59 -10.69 -7.07 21.41
N GLY A 60 -9.83 -8.05 21.11
CA GLY A 60 -10.20 -9.30 20.45
C GLY A 60 -10.25 -9.24 18.92
N TRP A 61 -9.71 -8.20 18.31
CA TRP A 61 -9.56 -8.14 16.85
C TRP A 61 -8.51 -9.15 16.38
N CYS A 62 -8.77 -9.77 15.22
CA CYS A 62 -7.76 -10.54 14.50
C CYS A 62 -6.93 -9.56 13.64
N LEU A 63 -5.61 -9.71 13.65
CA LEU A 63 -4.70 -8.82 12.92
C LEU A 63 -3.86 -9.61 11.91
N ALA A 64 -3.90 -9.19 10.66
CA ALA A 64 -2.99 -9.64 9.62
C ALA A 64 -2.16 -8.45 9.10
N VAL A 65 -0.84 -8.61 9.15
CA VAL A 65 0.12 -7.71 8.51
C VAL A 65 0.41 -8.26 7.12
N VAL A 66 -0.06 -7.55 6.10
CA VAL A 66 0.06 -7.95 4.69
C VAL A 66 1.11 -7.08 4.04
N THR A 67 2.28 -7.65 3.74
CA THR A 67 3.43 -6.87 3.25
C THR A 67 3.88 -7.30 1.86
N ALA A 68 4.30 -6.31 1.06
CA ALA A 68 4.96 -6.52 -0.23
C ALA A 68 6.44 -6.98 -0.09
N ARG A 69 6.99 -7.03 1.12
CA ARG A 69 8.34 -7.58 1.33
C ARG A 69 8.41 -9.02 0.83
N HIS A 70 9.54 -9.38 0.21
CA HIS A 70 9.80 -10.76 -0.21
C HIS A 70 9.68 -11.71 0.99
N SER A 71 9.16 -12.92 0.76
CA SER A 71 8.87 -13.90 1.81
C SER A 71 10.08 -14.27 2.67
N ASP A 72 11.29 -14.15 2.11
CA ASP A 72 12.54 -14.40 2.84
C ASP A 72 12.73 -13.44 4.03
N PHE A 73 12.06 -12.28 4.03
CA PHE A 73 12.12 -11.30 5.11
C PHE A 73 10.90 -11.35 6.05
N HIS A 74 9.93 -12.24 5.83
CA HIS A 74 8.72 -12.29 6.67
C HIS A 74 9.04 -12.71 8.10
N GLU A 75 10.04 -13.57 8.31
CA GLU A 75 10.48 -13.94 9.66
C GLU A 75 11.11 -12.76 10.40
N ASP A 76 11.91 -11.93 9.71
CA ASP A 76 12.46 -10.70 10.30
C ASP A 76 11.35 -9.73 10.72
N VAL A 77 10.33 -9.59 9.87
CA VAL A 77 9.13 -8.79 10.17
C VAL A 77 8.38 -9.37 11.37
N ALA A 78 8.21 -10.70 11.43
CA ALA A 78 7.51 -11.35 12.52
C ALA A 78 8.23 -11.20 13.87
N ILE A 79 9.56 -11.34 13.89
CA ILE A 79 10.39 -11.12 15.07
C ILE A 79 10.25 -9.67 15.54
N TRP A 80 10.44 -8.71 14.62
CA TRP A 80 10.34 -7.29 14.92
C TRP A 80 8.95 -6.90 15.47
N LEU A 81 7.88 -7.41 14.85
CA LEU A 81 6.52 -7.22 15.34
C LEU A 81 6.30 -7.87 16.71
N GLY A 82 6.84 -9.06 16.93
CA GLY A 82 6.71 -9.77 18.21
C GLY A 82 7.34 -9.00 19.36
N GLU A 83 8.54 -8.44 19.14
CA GLU A 83 9.24 -7.58 20.10
C GLU A 83 8.43 -6.32 20.45
N HIS A 84 7.93 -5.62 19.43
CA HIS A 84 7.23 -4.35 19.63
C HIS A 84 5.79 -4.49 20.12
N LEU A 85 5.03 -5.46 19.59
CA LEU A 85 3.65 -5.71 19.98
C LEU A 85 3.55 -6.53 21.27
N GLN A 86 4.62 -7.23 21.67
CA GLN A 86 4.64 -8.18 22.79
C GLN A 86 3.55 -9.25 22.62
N ARG A 87 3.46 -9.81 21.41
CA ARG A 87 2.44 -10.79 21.01
C ARG A 87 3.08 -11.91 20.21
N LYS A 88 2.39 -13.05 20.14
CA LYS A 88 2.77 -14.13 19.23
C LYS A 88 2.54 -13.64 17.79
N VAL A 89 3.54 -13.81 16.94
CA VAL A 89 3.46 -13.51 15.52
C VAL A 89 3.79 -14.78 14.75
N ILE A 90 3.03 -15.07 13.69
CA ILE A 90 3.27 -16.22 12.82
C ILE A 90 3.43 -15.74 11.38
N VAL A 91 4.31 -16.40 10.64
CA VAL A 91 4.44 -16.19 9.19
C VAL A 91 3.59 -17.22 8.47
N LEU A 92 2.75 -16.78 7.54
CA LEU A 92 2.02 -17.71 6.67
C LEU A 92 2.99 -18.39 5.71
N ARG A 93 3.08 -19.72 5.81
CA ARG A 93 3.84 -20.54 4.87
C ARG A 93 2.86 -21.29 3.97
N GLY A 94 2.79 -20.91 2.69
CA GLY A 94 1.86 -21.51 1.73
C GLY A 94 0.50 -20.83 1.63
N ALA A 95 -0.42 -21.40 0.86
CA ALA A 95 -1.62 -20.73 0.35
C ALA A 95 -2.92 -21.04 1.13
N GLU A 96 -2.85 -21.54 2.36
CA GLU A 96 -3.98 -22.30 2.91
C GLU A 96 -5.05 -21.51 3.68
N THR A 97 -4.94 -20.19 3.84
CA THR A 97 -5.97 -19.44 4.57
C THR A 97 -6.57 -18.27 3.81
N ALA A 98 -7.88 -18.33 3.58
CA ALA A 98 -8.66 -17.22 3.05
C ALA A 98 -9.03 -16.19 4.13
N TYR A 99 -9.00 -16.55 5.42
CA TYR A 99 -9.41 -15.69 6.53
C TYR A 99 -8.51 -15.91 7.76
N TRP A 100 -8.12 -14.83 8.43
CA TRP A 100 -7.36 -14.91 9.68
C TRP A 100 -8.27 -14.68 10.88
N LEU A 101 -8.51 -15.73 11.66
CA LEU A 101 -9.52 -15.75 12.72
C LEU A 101 -8.95 -16.15 14.10
N GLU A 102 -7.63 -16.05 14.31
CA GLU A 102 -7.00 -16.37 15.60
C GLU A 102 -6.74 -15.08 16.40
N PRO A 103 -7.57 -14.73 17.41
CA PRO A 103 -7.40 -13.51 18.17
C PRO A 103 -6.13 -13.56 19.02
N GLY A 104 -5.50 -12.40 19.23
CA GLY A 104 -4.27 -12.29 20.04
C GLY A 104 -3.01 -12.83 19.36
N VAL A 105 -3.12 -13.40 18.15
CA VAL A 105 -2.00 -13.82 17.31
C VAL A 105 -1.98 -12.98 16.04
N VAL A 106 -0.81 -12.46 15.69
CA VAL A 106 -0.61 -11.63 14.50
C VAL A 106 -0.12 -12.51 13.35
N LEU A 107 -0.77 -12.41 12.20
CA LEU A 107 -0.31 -13.05 10.96
C LEU A 107 0.61 -12.09 10.19
N VAL A 108 1.72 -12.58 9.67
CA VAL A 108 2.53 -11.91 8.63
C VAL A 108 2.41 -12.70 7.34
N THR A 109 2.06 -12.02 6.25
CA THR A 109 1.87 -12.66 4.95
C THR A 109 2.03 -11.68 3.78
N ASN A 110 2.16 -12.21 2.58
CA ASN A 110 1.97 -11.48 1.31
C ASN A 110 0.73 -11.99 0.54
N VAL A 111 -0.09 -12.85 1.16
CA VAL A 111 -1.34 -13.37 0.61
C VAL A 111 -2.50 -12.53 1.12
N LYS A 112 -3.40 -12.15 0.22
CA LYS A 112 -4.59 -11.38 0.57
C LYS A 112 -5.58 -12.25 1.35
N VAL A 113 -5.96 -11.81 2.55
CA VAL A 113 -6.96 -12.48 3.41
C VAL A 113 -8.26 -11.66 3.49
N GLY A 114 -9.40 -12.31 3.70
CA GLY A 114 -10.66 -11.61 3.95
C GLY A 114 -10.57 -10.79 5.23
N ALA A 115 -10.96 -9.51 5.15
CA ALA A 115 -10.88 -8.57 6.27
C ALA A 115 -11.92 -7.45 6.16
N LEU A 116 -12.20 -6.83 7.31
CA LEU A 116 -13.09 -5.69 7.46
C LEU A 116 -12.53 -4.51 6.66
N VAL A 117 -11.24 -4.25 6.82
CA VAL A 117 -10.54 -3.12 6.21
C VAL A 117 -9.08 -3.46 5.97
N TYR A 118 -8.50 -2.81 4.95
CA TYR A 118 -7.08 -2.76 4.68
C TYR A 118 -6.59 -1.33 4.97
N LEU A 119 -5.58 -1.20 5.82
CA LEU A 119 -4.86 0.04 6.05
C LEU A 119 -3.53 -0.02 5.30
N ASP A 120 -3.35 0.83 4.31
CA ASP A 120 -2.26 0.75 3.34
C ASP A 120 -1.85 2.18 2.95
N ASP A 121 -0.54 2.48 2.94
CA ASP A 121 -0.02 3.81 2.65
C ASP A 121 0.02 4.13 1.14
N LYS A 122 -0.14 3.10 0.29
CA LYS A 122 -0.08 3.19 -1.17
C LYS A 122 -1.44 2.99 -1.83
N ALA A 123 -2.52 2.91 -1.04
CA ALA A 123 -3.87 2.86 -1.56
C ALA A 123 -4.36 4.24 -2.02
N GLU A 124 -4.90 4.31 -3.23
CA GLU A 124 -5.64 5.47 -3.71
C GLU A 124 -7.04 5.49 -3.06
N GLU A 125 -7.45 6.62 -2.51
CA GLU A 125 -8.82 6.78 -2.04
C GLU A 125 -9.78 6.74 -3.23
N PHE A 126 -10.79 5.88 -3.17
CA PHE A 126 -11.61 5.58 -4.33
C PHE A 126 -13.09 5.44 -4.04
N THR A 127 -13.92 6.16 -4.81
CA THR A 127 -15.38 6.08 -4.76
C THR A 127 -16.02 5.57 -6.05
N SER A 128 -15.39 5.75 -7.22
CA SER A 128 -15.94 5.31 -8.52
C SER A 128 -14.87 5.18 -9.61
N TRP A 129 -14.95 4.16 -10.48
CA TRP A 129 -13.89 3.86 -11.48
C TRP A 129 -13.62 5.02 -12.44
N ALA A 130 -14.64 5.84 -12.69
CA ALA A 130 -14.51 7.06 -13.47
C ALA A 130 -13.54 8.08 -12.85
N THR A 131 -13.33 8.04 -11.53
CA THR A 131 -12.51 9.00 -10.79
C THR A 131 -11.28 8.40 -10.10
N ALA A 132 -11.16 7.07 -9.88
CA ALA A 132 -9.99 6.45 -9.21
C ALA A 132 -8.67 6.97 -9.71
N LEU A 133 -8.53 6.98 -11.02
CA LEU A 133 -7.25 7.17 -11.69
C LEU A 133 -7.24 8.45 -12.52
N ALA A 134 -8.21 9.35 -12.31
CA ALA A 134 -8.35 10.57 -13.11
C ALA A 134 -7.13 11.52 -12.95
N GLY A 135 -6.34 11.34 -11.89
CA GLY A 135 -5.07 12.05 -11.68
C GLY A 135 -3.84 11.36 -12.27
N LEU A 136 -3.96 10.15 -12.81
CA LEU A 136 -2.85 9.47 -13.49
C LEU A 136 -2.71 9.99 -14.93
N PRO A 137 -1.48 10.21 -15.41
CA PRO A 137 -1.26 10.51 -16.82
C PRO A 137 -1.53 9.28 -17.69
N ASP A 138 -1.86 9.52 -18.96
CA ASP A 138 -2.15 8.47 -19.94
C ASP A 138 -0.94 7.54 -20.19
N SER A 139 0.29 7.99 -19.90
CA SER A 139 1.50 7.20 -20.02
C SER A 139 2.46 7.41 -18.84
N PRO A 140 3.09 6.34 -18.32
CA PRO A 140 4.16 6.46 -17.32
C PRO A 140 5.39 7.22 -17.85
N ASP A 141 5.61 7.31 -19.18
CA ASP A 141 6.70 8.11 -19.75
C ASP A 141 6.53 9.61 -19.46
N ASP A 142 5.29 10.07 -19.25
CA ASP A 142 5.01 11.48 -18.93
C ASP A 142 5.38 11.80 -17.47
N LEU A 143 5.34 10.79 -16.58
CA LEU A 143 5.89 10.89 -15.23
C LEU A 143 7.42 10.93 -15.25
N LEU A 144 8.05 10.07 -16.07
CA LEU A 144 9.52 9.99 -16.14
C LEU A 144 10.15 11.24 -16.78
N ARG A 145 9.44 11.94 -17.66
CA ARG A 145 9.88 13.21 -18.26
C ARG A 145 9.84 14.39 -17.28
N THR A 146 8.97 14.36 -16.27
CA THR A 146 8.77 15.46 -15.31
C THR A 146 9.61 15.30 -14.03
N GLY A 147 10.10 14.09 -13.73
CA GLY A 147 10.75 13.75 -12.46
C GLY A 147 12.28 13.72 -12.40
N SER A 148 13.04 14.07 -13.45
CA SER A 148 14.51 13.99 -13.37
C SER A 148 15.16 15.23 -12.71
N PRO A 149 15.93 15.10 -11.60
CA PRO A 149 16.60 16.23 -10.93
C PRO A 149 17.62 16.99 -11.80
N HIS A 150 17.96 16.46 -12.99
CA HIS A 150 18.87 17.09 -13.95
C HIS A 150 18.19 17.68 -15.20
N GLY A 151 16.86 17.75 -15.22
CA GLY A 151 16.09 18.24 -16.39
C GLY A 151 16.03 19.76 -16.59
N ARG A 152 16.83 20.57 -15.89
CA ARG A 152 16.74 22.05 -15.96
C ARG A 152 17.57 22.74 -17.04
N LEU A 153 18.28 22.04 -17.94
CA LEU A 153 19.17 22.73 -18.91
C LEU A 153 19.03 22.41 -20.41
N ALA A 154 18.20 21.46 -20.85
CA ALA A 154 18.18 21.08 -22.27
C ALA A 154 16.90 21.41 -23.05
N ALA A 155 15.72 21.36 -22.43
CA ALA A 155 14.45 21.44 -23.18
C ALA A 155 14.03 22.85 -23.62
N TRP A 156 14.64 23.91 -23.05
CA TRP A 156 14.40 25.30 -23.50
C TRP A 156 15.15 25.67 -24.78
N ARG A 157 16.17 24.90 -25.20
CA ARG A 157 17.04 25.26 -26.34
C ARG A 157 16.67 24.61 -27.68
N GLN A 158 15.82 23.58 -27.72
CA GLN A 158 15.40 22.95 -28.98
C GLN A 158 14.07 23.45 -29.54
N ARG A 159 13.30 24.25 -28.79
CA ARG A 159 12.07 24.90 -29.30
C ARG A 159 12.33 26.16 -30.16
N LEU A 160 13.58 26.49 -30.48
CA LEU A 160 13.92 27.67 -31.29
C LEU A 160 14.65 27.42 -32.62
N ALA A 161 14.88 26.17 -33.04
CA ALA A 161 15.68 25.92 -34.26
C ALA A 161 15.03 25.10 -35.39
N VAL A 162 13.88 24.43 -35.20
CA VAL A 162 13.28 23.60 -36.28
C VAL A 162 11.76 23.78 -36.40
N ARG A 163 11.30 25.03 -36.31
CA ARG A 163 10.06 25.45 -36.97
C ARG A 163 10.42 26.63 -37.86
N LEU A 164 10.04 26.53 -39.14
CA LEU A 164 10.17 27.51 -40.24
C LEU A 164 11.28 27.25 -41.28
N ARG A 165 11.13 26.17 -42.07
CA ARG A 165 11.19 26.26 -43.54
C ARG A 165 10.12 25.34 -44.15
N SER A 166 8.97 25.93 -44.47
CA SER A 166 7.77 25.30 -45.05
C SER A 166 7.90 25.04 -46.55
N PRO A 167 7.23 24.03 -47.13
CA PRO A 167 6.84 24.05 -48.54
C PRO A 167 5.47 24.72 -48.72
N ARG A 168 5.40 25.68 -49.64
CA ARG A 168 4.16 26.31 -50.11
C ARG A 168 3.40 25.35 -51.04
N PHE A 169 2.11 25.16 -50.83
CA PHE A 169 1.19 24.63 -51.84
C PHE A 169 0.74 25.79 -52.75
N SER A 170 0.90 25.65 -54.07
CA SER A 170 0.21 26.49 -55.07
C SER A 170 -0.63 25.62 -56.01
N ARG A 171 -1.79 26.15 -56.38
CA ARG A 171 -2.96 25.53 -57.02
C ARG A 171 -2.75 25.10 -58.48
N ARG A 172 -3.55 24.09 -58.88
CA ARG A 172 -4.29 23.86 -60.14
C ARG A 172 -3.67 24.34 -61.47
N ARG A 173 -3.64 23.44 -62.45
CA ARG A 173 -4.72 23.27 -63.45
C ARG A 173 -4.88 21.79 -63.77
#